data_AF-A0A4Q9DUR1-F1
#
_entry.id   AF-A0A4Q9DUR1-F1
#
_cell.length_a   1.000
_cell.length_b   1.000
_cell.length_c   1.000
_cell.angle_alpha   90.00
_cell.angle_beta   90.00
_cell.angle_gamma   90.00
#
_symmetry.space_group_name_H-M   'P 1'
#
loop_
_entity.id
_entity.type
_entity.pdbx_description
1 polymer ?
#
loop_
_entity_poly.entity_id
_entity_poly.type
_entity_poly.pdbx_seq_one_letter_code
_entity_poly.pdbx_strand_id
1 'polypeptide(L)'
;MSNMDKENQALEKAKMVYEKGEIIRTDILAGLDAERRSLGVLSASGDVLVEHSTDGSECRIVFASLPPEETDNLIRREVDAAVSGGYSLEWKYYGHDTPIDLPERLVAAGFEAEDEEEVLVLPLDEASLAAFGDGGEHEIRIVREERDLMDYAEVSREIGRYNVEEERRALALKLKENPDEMSIHIAYVDGEPVACVFFANEKC
;
A
#
# COMPACT_ATOMS: atom_id res chain seq x y z
N MET A 1 -28.36 -46.12 32.93
CA MET A 1 -27.40 -45.45 32.03
C MET A 1 -26.02 -45.57 32.62
N SER A 2 -25.11 -46.25 31.92
CA SER A 2 -23.76 -46.54 32.38
C SER A 2 -22.86 -45.30 32.26
N ASN A 3 -21.80 -45.20 33.06
CA ASN A 3 -20.82 -44.11 32.98
C ASN A 3 -20.12 -44.04 31.61
N MET A 4 -20.06 -45.17 30.90
CA MET A 4 -19.49 -45.30 29.56
C MET A 4 -20.39 -44.69 28.46
N ASP A 5 -21.70 -44.57 28.71
CA ASP A 5 -22.65 -43.89 27.81
C ASP A 5 -22.53 -42.36 27.92
N LYS A 6 -22.02 -41.85 29.06
CA LYS A 6 -21.79 -40.41 29.27
C LYS A 6 -20.47 -39.92 28.70
N GLU A 7 -19.42 -40.75 28.71
CA GLU A 7 -18.12 -40.44 28.08
C GLU A 7 -18.20 -40.43 26.54
N ASN A 8 -18.99 -41.33 25.93
CA ASN A 8 -19.21 -41.30 24.47
C ASN A 8 -20.11 -40.13 24.01
N GLN A 9 -20.93 -39.56 24.90
CA GLN A 9 -21.75 -38.38 24.59
C GLN A 9 -20.96 -37.06 24.72
N ALA A 10 -19.77 -37.09 25.33
CA ALA A 10 -18.89 -35.92 25.50
C ALA A 10 -17.89 -35.74 24.34
N LEU A 11 -17.69 -36.75 23.48
CA LEU A 11 -16.75 -36.68 22.34
C LEU A 11 -17.42 -36.26 21.02
N GLU A 12 -18.74 -36.08 20.98
CA GLU A 12 -19.48 -35.73 19.76
C GLU A 12 -19.69 -34.21 19.53
N LYS A 13 -19.01 -33.35 20.30
CA LYS A 13 -19.11 -31.88 20.13
C LYS A 13 -17.78 -31.14 20.08
N ALA A 14 -16.70 -31.78 19.65
CA ALA A 14 -15.51 -31.08 19.17
C ALA A 14 -15.56 -31.01 17.63
N LYS A 15 -16.45 -30.17 17.09
CA LYS A 15 -16.32 -29.68 15.71
C LYS A 15 -15.46 -28.42 15.76
N MET A 16 -14.21 -28.52 15.35
CA MET A 16 -13.47 -27.36 14.86
C MET A 16 -14.05 -27.01 13.50
N VAL A 17 -14.96 -26.04 13.49
CA VAL A 17 -15.39 -25.35 12.27
C VAL A 17 -14.39 -24.22 12.07
N TYR A 18 -13.43 -24.41 11.17
CA TYR A 18 -12.73 -23.28 10.56
C TYR A 18 -13.61 -22.79 9.40
N GLU A 19 -14.55 -21.90 9.69
CA GLU A 19 -15.30 -21.20 8.65
C GLU A 19 -15.16 -19.68 8.84
N LYS A 20 -14.76 -19.01 7.75
CA LYS A 20 -14.72 -17.56 7.47
C LYS A 20 -13.46 -16.72 7.76
N GLY A 21 -12.45 -17.19 8.51
CA GLY A 21 -11.26 -16.35 8.78
C GLY A 21 -10.14 -16.44 7.73
N GLU A 22 -9.88 -17.63 7.23
CA GLU A 22 -8.67 -17.93 6.45
C GLU A 22 -8.86 -17.70 4.94
N ILE A 23 -10.07 -17.97 4.43
CA ILE A 23 -10.45 -17.71 3.03
C ILE A 23 -10.46 -16.20 2.75
N ILE A 24 -11.05 -15.40 3.65
CA ILE A 24 -11.06 -13.92 3.51
C ILE A 24 -9.64 -13.35 3.55
N ARG A 25 -8.78 -13.82 4.46
CA ARG A 25 -7.40 -13.31 4.56
C ARG A 25 -6.56 -13.69 3.32
N THR A 26 -6.71 -14.91 2.82
CA THR A 26 -5.94 -15.37 1.64
C THR A 26 -6.37 -14.61 0.39
N ASP A 27 -7.68 -14.37 0.23
CA ASP A 27 -8.22 -13.57 -0.88
C ASP A 27 -7.77 -12.10 -0.80
N ILE A 28 -7.68 -11.53 0.41
CA ILE A 28 -7.16 -10.16 0.62
C ILE A 28 -5.68 -10.06 0.26
N LEU A 29 -4.83 -10.98 0.75
CA LEU A 29 -3.39 -10.93 0.47
C LEU A 29 -3.10 -11.19 -1.02
N ALA A 30 -3.82 -12.13 -1.63
CA ALA A 30 -3.72 -12.36 -3.08
C ALA A 30 -4.21 -11.16 -3.90
N GLY A 31 -5.26 -10.48 -3.44
CA GLY A 31 -5.76 -9.24 -4.04
C GLY A 31 -4.74 -8.11 -3.95
N LEU A 32 -4.15 -7.90 -2.78
CA LEU A 32 -3.08 -6.92 -2.55
C LEU A 32 -1.87 -7.20 -3.44
N ASP A 33 -1.45 -8.47 -3.57
CA ASP A 33 -0.36 -8.83 -4.48
C ASP A 33 -0.72 -8.62 -5.96
N ALA A 34 -1.98 -8.85 -6.34
CA ALA A 34 -2.44 -8.57 -7.70
C ALA A 34 -2.43 -7.07 -8.01
N GLU A 35 -2.79 -6.23 -7.04
CA GLU A 35 -2.71 -4.76 -7.14
C GLU A 35 -1.26 -4.28 -7.19
N ARG A 36 -0.40 -4.74 -6.27
CA ARG A 36 1.05 -4.44 -6.32
C ARG A 36 1.67 -4.82 -7.67
N ARG A 37 1.18 -5.91 -8.29
CA ARG A 37 1.61 -6.33 -9.62
C ARG A 37 1.14 -5.43 -10.77
N SER A 38 0.07 -4.68 -10.61
CA SER A 38 -0.45 -3.78 -11.63
C SER A 38 0.12 -2.36 -11.54
N LEU A 39 0.60 -1.95 -10.36
CA LEU A 39 1.08 -0.59 -10.10
C LEU A 39 2.51 -0.34 -10.57
N GLY A 40 3.42 -1.31 -10.41
CA GLY A 40 4.83 -1.13 -10.75
C GLY A 40 5.17 -1.37 -12.23
N VAL A 41 6.30 -0.80 -12.66
CA VAL A 41 6.89 -1.06 -13.98
C VAL A 41 7.91 -2.19 -13.85
N LEU A 42 7.88 -3.15 -14.78
CA LEU A 42 8.88 -4.21 -14.81
C LEU A 42 10.29 -3.61 -14.99
N SER A 43 11.17 -3.91 -14.03
CA SER A 43 12.58 -3.55 -14.08
C SER A 43 13.23 -4.06 -15.37
N ALA A 44 14.33 -3.42 -15.78
CA ALA A 44 15.06 -3.80 -16.98
C ALA A 44 15.57 -5.25 -16.95
N SER A 45 15.81 -5.80 -15.75
CA SER A 45 16.19 -7.19 -15.54
C SER A 45 15.01 -8.17 -15.66
N GLY A 46 13.78 -7.70 -15.45
CA GLY A 46 12.57 -8.52 -15.54
C GLY A 46 12.14 -9.19 -14.25
N ASP A 47 12.83 -8.94 -13.13
CA ASP A 47 12.68 -9.75 -11.91
C ASP A 47 11.90 -9.07 -10.79
N VAL A 48 11.81 -7.74 -10.86
CA VAL A 48 11.06 -6.91 -9.89
C VAL A 48 10.21 -5.88 -10.59
N LEU A 49 9.12 -5.48 -9.93
CA LEU A 49 8.33 -4.31 -10.30
C LEU A 49 8.80 -3.12 -9.47
N VAL A 50 9.07 -2.01 -10.14
CA VAL A 50 9.64 -0.80 -9.58
C VAL A 50 8.80 0.43 -9.88
N GLU A 51 8.87 1.41 -9.00
CA GLU A 51 8.38 2.76 -9.20
C GLU A 51 9.52 3.75 -9.02
N HIS A 52 9.67 4.67 -9.96
CA HIS A 52 10.65 5.76 -9.84
C HIS A 52 9.95 7.06 -9.43
N SER A 53 10.62 7.86 -8.60
CA SER A 53 10.23 9.26 -8.43
C SER A 53 10.26 9.98 -9.78
N THR A 54 9.48 11.06 -9.92
CA THR A 54 9.39 11.79 -11.19
C THR A 54 10.74 12.38 -11.65
N ASP A 55 11.61 12.73 -10.73
CA ASP A 55 12.97 13.21 -11.01
C ASP A 55 14.01 12.09 -11.13
N GLY A 56 13.60 10.83 -10.94
CA GLY A 56 14.45 9.65 -10.99
C GLY A 56 15.44 9.51 -9.83
N SER A 57 15.34 10.36 -8.80
CA SER A 57 16.22 10.32 -7.63
C SER A 57 15.95 9.14 -6.68
N GLU A 58 14.77 8.53 -6.78
CA GLU A 58 14.33 7.40 -5.95
C GLU A 58 13.79 6.25 -6.81
N CYS A 59 14.02 5.03 -6.35
CA CYS A 59 13.45 3.80 -6.89
C CYS A 59 12.86 2.98 -5.75
N ARG A 60 11.59 2.57 -5.88
CA ARG A 60 10.91 1.69 -4.93
C ARG A 60 10.65 0.36 -5.59
N ILE A 61 11.14 -0.73 -5.01
CA ILE A 61 10.71 -2.08 -5.38
C ILE A 61 9.37 -2.32 -4.69
N VAL A 62 8.29 -2.33 -5.48
CA VAL A 62 6.90 -2.47 -4.98
C VAL A 62 6.43 -3.93 -4.96
N PHE A 63 7.08 -4.77 -5.77
CA PHE A 63 6.81 -6.20 -5.79
C PHE A 63 8.04 -6.98 -6.29
N ALA A 64 8.37 -8.06 -5.58
CA ALA A 64 9.39 -9.01 -5.97
C ALA A 64 8.87 -10.42 -5.70
N SER A 65 8.96 -11.30 -6.69
CA SER A 65 8.56 -12.71 -6.54
C SER A 65 9.58 -13.59 -7.23
N LEU A 66 10.60 -13.99 -6.48
CA LEU A 66 11.64 -14.91 -6.95
C LEU A 66 11.78 -16.12 -6.04
N PRO A 67 12.34 -17.23 -6.58
CA PRO A 67 12.72 -18.36 -5.76
C PRO A 67 13.72 -17.96 -4.65
N PRO A 68 13.63 -18.54 -3.44
CA PRO A 68 14.52 -18.22 -2.31
C PRO A 68 16.02 -18.32 -2.61
N GLU A 69 16.42 -19.18 -3.55
CA GLU A 69 17.80 -19.38 -3.98
C GLU A 69 18.37 -18.23 -4.84
N GLU A 70 17.51 -17.40 -5.45
CA GLU A 70 17.92 -16.28 -6.30
C GLU A 70 17.83 -14.93 -5.58
N THR A 71 17.11 -14.86 -4.45
CA THR A 71 16.84 -13.64 -3.70
C THR A 71 18.10 -12.82 -3.39
N ASP A 72 19.18 -13.44 -2.91
CA ASP A 72 20.41 -12.71 -2.53
C ASP A 72 21.13 -12.12 -3.76
N ASN A 73 21.03 -12.78 -4.90
CA ASN A 73 21.58 -12.28 -6.16
C ASN A 73 20.75 -11.13 -6.71
N LEU A 74 19.42 -11.21 -6.59
CA LEU A 74 18.53 -10.11 -6.92
C LEU A 74 18.83 -8.88 -6.07
N ILE A 75 18.83 -9.01 -4.74
CA ILE A 75 19.06 -7.89 -3.83
C ILE A 75 20.38 -7.19 -4.17
N ARG A 76 21.47 -7.94 -4.35
CA ARG A 76 22.77 -7.38 -4.72
C ARG A 76 22.71 -6.60 -6.03
N ARG A 77 22.04 -7.15 -7.05
CA ARG A 77 21.94 -6.51 -8.35
C ARG A 77 21.16 -5.21 -8.30
N GLU A 78 20.04 -5.17 -7.56
CA GLU A 78 19.25 -3.94 -7.43
C GLU A 78 20.02 -2.87 -6.64
N VAL A 79 20.77 -3.27 -5.60
CA VAL A 79 21.70 -2.36 -4.89
C VAL A 79 22.79 -1.83 -5.84
N ASP A 80 23.45 -2.70 -6.62
CA ASP A 80 24.47 -2.28 -7.60
C ASP A 80 23.90 -1.34 -8.66
N ALA A 81 22.65 -1.56 -9.09
CA ALA A 81 21.95 -0.70 -10.03
C ALA A 81 21.66 0.68 -9.43
N ALA A 82 21.22 0.74 -8.17
CA ALA A 82 20.99 1.99 -7.45
C ALA A 82 22.27 2.80 -7.27
N VAL A 83 23.36 2.15 -6.84
CA VAL A 83 24.67 2.79 -6.70
C VAL A 83 25.18 3.31 -8.05
N SER A 84 25.04 2.51 -9.11
CA SER A 84 25.49 2.91 -10.45
C SER A 84 24.63 4.03 -11.06
N GLY A 85 23.33 4.03 -10.76
CA GLY A 85 22.37 5.01 -11.24
C GLY A 85 22.34 6.30 -10.41
N GLY A 86 22.87 6.29 -9.20
CA GLY A 86 22.89 7.44 -8.30
C GLY A 86 21.52 7.80 -7.72
N TYR A 87 20.65 6.81 -7.49
CA TYR A 87 19.33 6.97 -6.90
C TYR A 87 19.22 6.22 -5.55
N SER A 88 18.33 6.67 -4.67
CA SER A 88 17.97 5.92 -3.45
C SER A 88 17.12 4.71 -3.81
N LEU A 89 17.30 3.62 -3.06
CA LEU A 89 16.56 2.38 -3.25
C LEU A 89 15.77 2.04 -2.01
N GLU A 90 14.48 1.85 -2.18
CA GLU A 90 13.56 1.42 -1.13
C GLU A 90 12.96 0.06 -1.52
N TRP A 91 12.78 -0.85 -0.54
CA TRP A 91 12.12 -2.13 -0.76
C TRP A 91 10.84 -2.19 0.08
N LYS A 92 9.67 -2.17 -0.56
CA LYS A 92 8.39 -2.32 0.14
C LYS A 92 8.16 -3.80 0.47
N TYR A 93 8.51 -4.17 1.69
CA TYR A 93 8.31 -5.51 2.25
C TYR A 93 6.94 -5.65 2.90
N TYR A 94 6.26 -6.76 2.63
CA TYR A 94 5.03 -7.14 3.30
C TYR A 94 5.25 -8.46 4.03
N GLY A 95 4.64 -8.62 5.21
CA GLY A 95 4.87 -9.79 6.08
C GLY A 95 4.54 -11.15 5.46
N HIS A 96 3.80 -11.18 4.34
CA HIS A 96 3.49 -12.39 3.57
C HIS A 96 4.38 -12.60 2.33
N ASP A 97 5.31 -11.69 2.06
CA ASP A 97 6.27 -11.85 0.97
C ASP A 97 7.18 -13.05 1.22
N THR A 98 7.60 -13.69 0.12
CA THR A 98 8.54 -14.80 0.15
C THR A 98 9.89 -14.39 -0.41
N PRO A 99 11.01 -14.88 0.15
CA PRO A 99 11.09 -15.84 1.25
C PRO A 99 10.82 -15.20 2.63
N ILE A 100 10.48 -16.03 3.62
CA ILE A 100 10.12 -15.55 4.97
C ILE A 100 11.28 -14.83 5.68
N ASP A 101 12.52 -15.14 5.29
CA ASP A 101 13.76 -14.53 5.78
C ASP A 101 14.24 -13.34 4.91
N LEU A 102 13.36 -12.80 4.05
CA LEU A 102 13.66 -11.64 3.21
C LEU A 102 14.11 -10.41 4.02
N PRO A 103 13.48 -10.04 5.15
CA PRO A 103 13.94 -8.89 5.94
C PRO A 103 15.40 -9.03 6.41
N GLU A 104 15.79 -10.21 6.90
CA GLU A 104 17.16 -10.46 7.34
C GLU A 104 18.16 -10.35 6.18
N ARG A 105 17.77 -10.80 4.98
CA ARG A 105 18.60 -10.69 3.77
C ARG A 105 18.75 -9.25 3.29
N LEU A 106 17.67 -8.45 3.35
CA LEU A 106 17.71 -7.03 3.02
C LEU A 106 18.65 -6.28 3.98
N VAL A 107 18.52 -6.52 5.29
CA VAL A 107 19.42 -5.92 6.30
C VAL A 107 20.87 -6.36 6.06
N ALA A 108 21.13 -7.63 5.76
CA ALA A 108 22.46 -8.12 5.44
C ALA A 108 23.07 -7.47 4.18
N ALA A 109 22.23 -6.99 3.25
CA ALA A 109 22.63 -6.25 2.07
C ALA A 109 22.77 -4.73 2.29
N GLY A 110 22.50 -4.24 3.50
CA GLY A 110 22.68 -2.83 3.87
C GLY A 110 21.42 -1.97 3.82
N PHE A 111 20.23 -2.57 3.69
CA PHE A 111 18.98 -1.84 3.90
C PHE A 111 18.78 -1.54 5.38
N GLU A 112 18.18 -0.38 5.67
CA GLU A 112 17.73 0.01 7.01
C GLU A 112 16.21 -0.13 7.07
N ALA A 113 15.70 -0.77 8.13
CA ALA A 113 14.26 -0.93 8.31
C ALA A 113 13.66 0.37 8.87
N GLU A 114 12.58 0.84 8.23
CA GLU A 114 11.75 1.93 8.73
C GLU A 114 10.68 1.41 9.71
N ASP A 115 9.86 2.31 10.24
CA ASP A 115 8.76 1.97 11.13
C ASP A 115 7.74 1.05 10.43
N GLU A 116 7.16 0.12 11.19
CA GLU A 116 6.13 -0.79 10.68
C GLU A 116 4.84 -0.02 10.35
N GLU A 117 4.33 -0.21 9.14
CA GLU A 117 3.08 0.38 8.68
C GLU A 117 1.97 -0.67 8.60
N GLU A 118 0.73 -0.27 8.94
CA GLU A 118 -0.44 -1.12 8.80
C GLU A 118 -1.13 -0.90 7.44
N VAL A 119 -1.36 -1.99 6.70
CA VAL A 119 -2.13 -1.95 5.45
C VAL A 119 -3.59 -2.21 5.76
N LEU A 120 -4.44 -1.21 5.47
CA LEU A 120 -5.88 -1.29 5.65
C LEU A 120 -6.57 -1.66 4.34
N VAL A 121 -7.40 -2.70 4.37
CA VAL A 121 -8.19 -3.14 3.21
C VAL A 121 -9.66 -3.14 3.59
N LEU A 122 -10.48 -2.50 2.77
CA LEU A 122 -11.92 -2.44 2.93
C LEU A 122 -12.62 -2.78 1.61
N PRO A 123 -13.49 -3.81 1.57
CA PRO A 123 -14.37 -4.03 0.44
C PRO A 123 -15.31 -2.84 0.21
N LEU A 124 -15.42 -2.36 -1.03
CA LEU A 124 -16.32 -1.25 -1.39
C LEU A 124 -17.74 -1.76 -1.72
N ASP A 125 -18.32 -2.57 -0.84
CA ASP A 125 -19.71 -3.02 -0.95
C ASP A 125 -20.66 -2.13 -0.12
N GLU A 126 -21.96 -2.21 -0.44
CA GLU A 126 -23.00 -1.38 0.21
C GLU A 126 -23.01 -1.55 1.74
N ALA A 127 -22.73 -2.76 2.24
CA ALA A 127 -22.72 -3.04 3.67
C ALA A 127 -21.54 -2.38 4.39
N SER A 128 -20.36 -2.40 3.77
CA SER A 128 -19.13 -1.79 4.28
C SER A 128 -19.23 -0.26 4.26
N LEU A 129 -19.80 0.31 3.19
CA LEU A 129 -20.02 1.75 3.07
C LEU A 129 -21.07 2.26 4.06
N ALA A 130 -22.11 1.47 4.36
CA ALA A 130 -23.15 1.83 5.33
C ALA A 130 -22.60 2.04 6.75
N ALA A 131 -21.41 1.52 7.08
CA ALA A 131 -20.78 1.69 8.38
C ALA A 131 -20.27 3.12 8.64
N PHE A 132 -20.03 3.93 7.58
CA PHE A 132 -19.42 5.26 7.69
C PHE A 132 -20.42 6.40 8.00
N GLY A 133 -21.72 6.11 8.07
CA GLY A 133 -22.75 7.14 8.29
C GLY A 133 -22.82 8.16 7.15
N ASP A 134 -23.50 9.28 7.37
CA ASP A 134 -23.65 10.35 6.37
C ASP A 134 -22.52 11.40 6.41
N GLY A 135 -21.55 11.26 7.31
CA GLY A 135 -20.36 12.13 7.40
C GLY A 135 -20.63 13.56 7.90
N GLY A 136 -21.88 13.88 8.28
CA GLY A 136 -22.29 15.25 8.62
C GLY A 136 -22.31 16.20 7.43
N GLU A 137 -22.44 17.51 7.70
CA GLU A 137 -22.37 18.54 6.66
C GLU A 137 -20.91 18.81 6.27
N HIS A 138 -20.53 18.41 5.06
CA HIS A 138 -19.21 18.65 4.49
C HIS A 138 -19.29 18.93 2.98
N GLU A 139 -18.30 19.63 2.44
CA GLU A 139 -18.10 19.80 1.00
C GLU A 139 -16.87 19.01 0.56
N ILE A 140 -16.98 18.21 -0.51
CA ILE A 140 -15.82 17.55 -1.13
C ILE A 140 -15.55 18.26 -2.46
N ARG A 141 -14.35 18.83 -2.60
CA ARG A 141 -13.88 19.43 -3.85
C ARG A 141 -12.80 18.56 -4.49
N ILE A 142 -12.89 18.40 -5.81
CA ILE A 142 -11.82 17.80 -6.61
C ILE A 142 -10.87 18.93 -6.99
N VAL A 143 -9.58 18.77 -6.69
CA VAL A 143 -8.53 19.70 -7.10
C VAL A 143 -8.40 19.66 -8.63
N ARG A 144 -8.50 20.81 -9.28
CA ARG A 144 -8.39 20.93 -10.75
C ARG A 144 -7.22 21.82 -11.18
N GLU A 145 -6.81 22.74 -10.33
CA GLU A 145 -5.77 23.72 -10.62
C GLU A 145 -4.69 23.69 -9.55
N GLU A 146 -3.45 24.07 -9.89
CA GLU A 146 -2.33 24.10 -8.93
C GLU A 146 -2.64 24.95 -7.69
N ARG A 147 -3.40 26.04 -7.85
CA ARG A 147 -3.76 26.91 -6.73
C ARG A 147 -4.56 26.20 -5.64
N ASP A 148 -5.34 25.17 -6.01
CA ASP A 148 -6.19 24.44 -5.06
C ASP A 148 -5.35 23.45 -4.22
N LEU A 149 -4.08 23.19 -4.61
CA LEU A 149 -3.13 22.41 -3.81
C LEU A 149 -2.61 23.15 -2.57
N MET A 150 -2.95 24.44 -2.40
CA MET A 150 -2.62 25.17 -1.18
C MET A 150 -3.36 24.59 0.03
N ASP A 151 -4.63 24.26 -0.14
CA ASP A 151 -5.48 23.64 0.89
C ASP A 151 -4.99 22.23 1.22
N TYR A 152 -4.51 21.49 0.22
CA TYR A 152 -3.82 20.21 0.44
C TYR A 152 -2.57 20.37 1.31
N ALA A 153 -1.75 21.40 1.01
CA ALA A 153 -0.53 21.66 1.76
C ALA A 153 -0.82 22.14 3.20
N GLU A 154 -1.91 22.86 3.41
CA GLU A 154 -2.40 23.22 4.73
C GLU A 154 -2.73 21.97 5.56
N VAL A 155 -3.66 21.14 5.09
CA VAL A 155 -4.04 19.88 5.74
C VAL A 155 -2.82 19.01 6.03
N SER A 156 -1.94 18.85 5.05
CA SER A 156 -0.74 18.00 5.17
C SER A 156 0.23 18.48 6.26
N ARG A 157 0.39 19.80 6.44
CA ARG A 157 1.22 20.34 7.51
C ARG A 157 0.59 20.11 8.88
N GLU A 158 -0.72 20.26 9.01
CA GLU A 158 -1.43 20.08 10.28
C GLU A 158 -1.35 18.64 10.80
N ILE A 159 -1.44 17.65 9.91
CA ILE A 159 -1.30 16.24 10.28
C ILE A 159 0.15 15.79 10.43
N GLY A 160 1.12 16.71 10.28
CA GLY A 160 2.54 16.45 10.53
C GLY A 160 3.30 15.75 9.41
N ARG A 161 2.81 15.78 8.15
CA ARG A 161 3.54 15.21 7.02
C ARG A 161 4.84 15.97 6.76
N TYR A 162 5.87 15.23 6.39
CA TYR A 162 7.16 15.77 5.96
C TYR A 162 7.11 16.15 4.47
N ASN A 163 8.04 16.99 4.01
CA ASN A 163 8.25 17.33 2.59
C ASN A 163 7.03 17.89 1.83
N VAL A 164 6.08 18.51 2.55
CA VAL A 164 4.80 19.01 1.98
C VAL A 164 4.98 19.85 0.71
N GLU A 165 5.98 20.73 0.65
CA GLU A 165 6.21 21.59 -0.53
C GLU A 165 6.76 20.82 -1.74
N GLU A 166 7.50 19.74 -1.51
CA GLU A 166 8.00 18.87 -2.58
C GLU A 166 6.86 18.01 -3.11
N GLU A 167 6.06 17.43 -2.21
CA GLU A 167 4.87 16.66 -2.59
C GLU A 167 3.86 17.55 -3.35
N ARG A 168 3.61 18.77 -2.88
CA ARG A 168 2.75 19.75 -3.57
C ARG A 168 3.25 20.03 -5.00
N ARG A 169 4.56 20.22 -5.18
CA ARG A 169 5.17 20.43 -6.51
C ARG A 169 5.03 19.20 -7.40
N ALA A 170 5.21 18.00 -6.86
CA ALA A 170 5.03 16.75 -7.59
C ALA A 170 3.57 16.55 -8.01
N LEU A 171 2.61 16.83 -7.13
CA LEU A 171 1.17 16.77 -7.45
C LEU A 171 0.78 17.81 -8.50
N ALA A 172 1.32 19.03 -8.45
CA ALA A 172 1.08 20.04 -9.48
C ALA A 172 1.57 19.60 -10.86
N LEU A 173 2.73 18.93 -10.91
CA LEU A 173 3.28 18.38 -12.15
C LEU A 173 2.40 17.22 -12.67
N LYS A 174 1.98 16.30 -11.80
CA LYS A 174 1.07 15.19 -12.16
C LYS A 174 -0.28 15.70 -12.68
N LEU A 175 -0.90 16.68 -12.01
CA LEU A 175 -2.15 17.31 -12.48
C LEU A 175 -2.01 17.92 -13.87
N LYS A 176 -0.83 18.44 -14.22
CA LYS A 176 -0.58 19.07 -15.51
C LYS A 176 -0.27 18.05 -16.61
N GLU A 177 0.55 17.05 -16.31
CA GLU A 177 1.07 16.11 -17.30
C GLU A 177 0.17 14.90 -17.51
N ASN A 178 -0.43 14.39 -16.43
CA ASN A 178 -1.26 13.17 -16.42
C ASN A 178 -2.54 13.37 -15.57
N PRO A 179 -3.42 14.33 -15.91
CA PRO A 179 -4.61 14.66 -15.11
C PRO A 179 -5.59 13.49 -14.92
N ASP A 180 -5.52 12.49 -15.79
CA ASP A 180 -6.41 11.32 -15.75
C ASP A 180 -5.84 10.17 -14.90
N GLU A 181 -4.56 10.19 -14.52
CA GLU A 181 -3.94 9.10 -13.74
C GLU A 181 -4.22 9.17 -12.24
N MET A 182 -4.59 10.35 -11.73
CA MET A 182 -4.95 10.50 -10.32
C MET A 182 -6.00 11.58 -10.11
N SER A 183 -6.76 11.47 -9.03
CA SER A 183 -7.70 12.50 -8.58
C SER A 183 -7.42 12.87 -7.12
N ILE A 184 -7.35 14.17 -6.83
CA ILE A 184 -7.09 14.69 -5.48
C ILE A 184 -8.38 15.33 -4.98
N HIS A 185 -8.81 14.94 -3.79
CA HIS A 185 -10.03 15.40 -3.15
C HIS A 185 -9.71 16.06 -1.81
N ILE A 186 -10.37 17.18 -1.53
CA ILE A 186 -10.25 17.92 -0.27
C ILE A 186 -11.66 18.03 0.33
N ALA A 187 -11.79 17.64 1.59
CA ALA A 187 -13.01 17.80 2.36
C ALA A 187 -12.95 19.10 3.18
N TYR A 188 -14.07 19.82 3.21
CA TYR A 188 -14.21 21.08 3.92
C TYR A 188 -15.37 21.01 4.92
N VAL A 189 -15.19 21.62 6.08
CA VAL A 189 -16.23 21.87 7.08
C VAL A 189 -16.20 23.36 7.41
N ASP A 190 -17.36 24.03 7.31
CA ASP A 190 -17.48 25.49 7.49
C ASP A 190 -16.53 26.34 6.61
N GLY A 191 -16.11 25.79 5.47
CA GLY A 191 -15.20 26.44 4.52
C GLY A 191 -13.71 26.21 4.79
N GLU A 192 -13.35 25.52 5.88
CA GLU A 192 -11.97 25.18 6.24
C GLU A 192 -11.61 23.78 5.72
N PRO A 193 -10.41 23.57 5.14
CA PRO A 193 -9.98 22.27 4.66
C PRO A 193 -9.60 21.38 5.85
N VAL A 194 -10.23 20.21 5.99
CA VAL A 194 -10.06 19.32 7.16
C VAL A 194 -9.45 17.96 6.82
N ALA A 195 -9.51 17.55 5.56
CA ALA A 195 -8.93 16.30 5.10
C ALA A 195 -8.60 16.36 3.61
N CYS A 196 -7.60 15.60 3.19
CA CYS A 196 -7.27 15.43 1.78
C CYS A 196 -6.90 13.97 1.49
N VAL A 197 -7.27 13.50 0.31
CA VAL A 197 -6.94 12.16 -0.19
C VAL A 197 -6.67 12.22 -1.68
N PHE A 198 -5.82 11.34 -2.18
CA PHE A 198 -5.67 11.11 -3.61
C PHE A 198 -6.00 9.66 -3.94
N PHE A 199 -6.60 9.46 -5.11
CA PHE A 199 -6.86 8.14 -5.67
C PHE A 199 -6.04 8.00 -6.96
N ALA A 200 -5.37 6.86 -7.12
CA ALA A 200 -4.92 6.44 -8.43
C ALA A 200 -6.17 6.09 -9.25
N ASN A 201 -6.28 6.64 -10.45
CA ASN A 201 -7.38 6.28 -11.34
C ASN A 201 -6.93 5.08 -12.18
N GLU A 202 -7.79 4.08 -12.30
CA GLU A 202 -7.54 2.97 -13.22
C GLU A 202 -7.37 3.51 -14.64
N LYS A 203 -6.32 3.07 -15.35
CA LYS A 203 -6.21 3.32 -16.79
C LYS A 203 -7.38 2.61 -17.46
N CYS A 204 -8.32 3.39 -18.02
CA CYS A 204 -9.42 2.86 -18.84
C CYS A 204 -8.91 1.97 -19.99
#